data_AF-A0A1E5IPN3-F1
#
_entry.id   AF-A0A1E5IPN3-F1
#
_cell.length_a   1.000
_cell.length_b   1.000
_cell.length_c   1.000
_cell.angle_alpha   90.00
_cell.angle_beta   90.00
_cell.angle_gamma   90.00
#
_symmetry.space_group_name_H-M   'P 1'
#
loop_
_entity.id
_entity.type
_entity.pdbx_description
1 polymer ?
#
loop_
_entity_poly.entity_id
_entity_poly.type
_entity_poly.pdbx_seq_one_letter_code
_entity_poly.pdbx_strand_id
1 'polypeptide(L)' 'MIITRRDRGWMLAIESGLGMRRPVTDVVIAHLLVEAELAQYLADIYHESASIQHPDVIKLA' A
#
# COMPACT_ATOMS: atom_id res chain seq x y z
N MET A 1 0.06 -6.35 2.57
CA MET A 1 1.07 -5.36 2.11
C MET A 1 1.36 -4.40 3.25
N ILE A 2 2.54 -3.78 3.28
CA ILE A 2 2.94 -2.81 4.30
C ILE A 2 3.36 -1.52 3.61
N ILE A 3 2.90 -0.40 4.14
CA ILE A 3 3.33 0.93 3.72
C ILE A 3 4.20 1.53 4.82
N THR A 4 5.27 2.21 4.41
CA THR A 4 6.17 2.89 5.35
C THR A 4 6.51 4.29 4.85
N ARG A 5 6.53 5.25 5.77
CA ARG A 5 7.04 6.60 5.49
C ARG A 5 8.56 6.53 5.36
N ARG A 6 9.10 7.19 4.34
CA ARG A 6 10.53 7.37 4.06
C ARG A 6 10.80 8.86 3.79
N ASP A 7 12.08 9.24 3.77
CA ASP A 7 12.50 10.65 3.65
C ASP A 7 11.89 11.38 2.44
N ARG A 8 11.64 10.66 1.34
CA ARG A 8 11.11 11.22 0.09
C ARG A 8 9.67 10.80 -0.23
N GLY A 9 8.92 10.24 0.72
CA GLY A 9 7.52 9.85 0.51
C GLY A 9 7.18 8.49 1.12
N TRP A 10 6.43 7.69 0.36
CA TRP A 10 5.90 6.41 0.82
C TRP A 10 6.57 5.24 0.09
N MET A 11 6.79 4.15 0.80
CA MET A 11 7.27 2.90 0.22
C MET A 11 6.27 1.79 0.53
N LEU A 12 5.75 1.17 -0.53
CA LEU A 12 4.91 -0.02 -0.48
C LEU A 12 5.77 -1.28 -0.58
N ALA A 13 5.48 -2.27 0.26
CA ALA A 13 6.17 -3.55 0.25
C ALA A 13 5.22 -4.73 0.49
N ILE A 14 5.59 -5.89 -0.04
CA ILE A 14 4.96 -7.17 0.28
C ILE A 14 5.80 -7.84 1.36
N GLU A 15 5.17 -8.20 2.47
CA GLU A 15 5.80 -8.98 3.55
C GLU A 15 5.53 -10.46 3.30
N SER A 16 6.60 -11.25 3.19
CA SER A 16 6.52 -12.68 2.85
C SER A 16 6.43 -13.59 4.09
N GLY A 17 6.12 -13.05 5.27
CA GLY A 17 6.01 -13.80 6.52
C GLY A 17 7.33 -14.30 7.12
N LEU A 18 8.43 -14.31 6.36
CA LEU A 18 9.77 -14.71 6.81
C LEU A 18 10.63 -13.52 7.30
N GLY A 19 9.99 -12.40 7.65
CA GLY A 19 10.68 -11.16 8.03
C GLY A 19 11.32 -10.38 6.87
N MET A 20 11.24 -10.90 5.63
CA MET A 20 11.68 -10.18 4.43
C MET A 20 10.54 -9.35 3.83
N ARG A 21 10.90 -8.16 3.33
CA ARG A 21 9.99 -7.24 2.67
C ARG A 21 10.48 -6.98 1.26
N ARG A 22 9.67 -7.31 0.26
CA ARG A 22 9.94 -7.03 -1.15
C ARG A 22 9.29 -5.70 -1.52
N PRO A 23 10.05 -4.70 -2.01
CA PRO A 23 9.45 -3.44 -2.46
C PRO A 23 8.54 -3.69 -3.67
N VAL A 24 7.43 -2.95 -3.72
CA VAL A 24 6.57 -2.83 -4.89
C VAL A 24 7.03 -1.58 -5.65
N THR A 25 7.47 -1.74 -6.90
CA THR A 25 8.09 -0.68 -7.72
C THR A 25 7.18 -0.17 -8.83
N ASP A 26 6.13 -0.94 -9.09
CA ASP A 26 5.10 -0.81 -10.10
C ASP A 26 3.95 0.11 -9.65
N VAL A 27 3.95 0.55 -8.39
CA VAL A 27 3.03 1.56 -7.83
C VAL A 27 3.85 2.72 -7.27
N VAL A 28 3.61 3.93 -7.79
CA VAL A 28 4.27 5.16 -7.34
C VAL A 28 3.31 5.98 -6.50
N ILE A 29 3.52 6.00 -5.18
CA ILE A 29 2.72 6.80 -4.26
C ILE A 29 3.28 8.22 -4.20
N ALA A 30 2.43 9.23 -4.42
CA ALA A 30 2.83 10.62 -4.34
C ALA A 30 3.39 10.98 -2.95
N HIS A 31 4.53 11.68 -2.90
CA HIS A 31 5.20 12.01 -1.64
C HIS A 31 4.41 12.98 -0.74
N LEU A 32 3.52 13.78 -1.33
CA LEU A 32 2.66 14.74 -0.64
C LEU A 32 1.40 14.09 -0.05
N LEU A 33 1.12 12.84 -0.40
CA LEU A 33 -0.07 12.13 0.07
C LEU A 33 -0.02 12.02 1.61
N VAL A 34 -1.11 12.38 2.29
CA VAL A 34 -1.18 12.21 3.74
C VAL A 34 -1.69 10.81 4.10
N GLU A 35 -1.43 10.39 5.33
CA GLU A 35 -1.74 9.02 5.76
C GLU A 35 -3.23 8.66 5.62
N ALA A 36 -4.11 9.65 5.83
CA ALA A 36 -5.56 9.49 5.70
C ALA A 36 -6.02 9.19 4.25
N GLU A 37 -5.21 9.55 3.25
CA GLU A 37 -5.53 9.37 1.83
C GLU A 37 -5.00 8.05 1.27
N LEU A 38 -4.09 7.36 1.99
CA LEU A 38 -3.42 6.16 1.48
C LEU A 38 -4.39 5.01 1.19
N ALA A 39 -5.41 4.83 2.02
CA ALA A 39 -6.38 3.76 1.84
C ALA A 39 -7.16 3.94 0.54
N GLN A 40 -7.73 5.13 0.32
CA GLN A 40 -8.47 5.46 -0.90
C GLN A 40 -7.56 5.38 -2.13
N TYR A 41 -6.36 5.97 -2.05
CA TYR A 41 -5.40 5.94 -3.16
C TYR A 41 -5.07 4.51 -3.60
N LEU A 42 -4.83 3.60 -2.64
CA LEU A 42 -4.54 2.21 -2.95
C LEU A 42 -5.77 1.42 -3.40
N ALA A 43 -6.97 1.73 -2.86
CA ALA A 43 -8.21 1.12 -3.30
C ALA A 43 -8.48 1.42 -4.78
N ASP A 44 -8.21 2.66 -5.22
CA ASP A 44 -8.35 3.05 -6.63
C ASP A 44 -7.34 2.31 -7.51
N ILE A 45 -6.07 2.20 -7.08
CA ILE A 45 -5.01 1.49 -7.83
C ILE A 45 -5.28 -0.02 -7.93
N TYR A 46 -5.77 -0.64 -6.86
CA TYR A 46 -5.99 -2.09 -6.78
C TYR A 46 -7.44 -2.50 -7.02
N HIS A 47 -8.29 -1.61 -7.55
CA HIS A 47 -9.71 -1.87 -7.76
C HIS A 47 -9.96 -3.17 -8.55
N GLU A 48 -9.19 -3.39 -9.62
CA GLU A 48 -9.31 -4.59 -10.46
C GLU A 48 -8.81 -5.88 -9.78
N SER A 49 -8.02 -5.74 -8.71
CA SER A 49 -7.53 -6.86 -7.90
C SER A 49 -8.44 -7.17 -6.70
N ALA A 50 -9.51 -6.40 -6.51
CA ALA A 50 -10.47 -6.63 -5.43
C ALA A 50 -11.15 -7.99 -5.61
N SER A 51 -11.39 -8.67 -4.49
CA SER A 51 -12.02 -9.98 -4.47
C SER A 51 -13.02 -10.07 -3.32
N ILE A 52 -13.84 -11.12 -3.29
CA ILE A 52 -14.77 -11.36 -2.18
C ILE A 52 -14.03 -11.42 -0.83
N GLN A 53 -12.79 -11.94 -0.81
CA GLN A 53 -11.98 -12.08 0.42
C GLN A 53 -11.33 -10.76 0.84
N HIS A 54 -11.00 -9.91 -0.12
CA HIS A 54 -10.37 -8.61 0.08
C HIS A 54 -11.06 -7.59 -0.84
N PRO A 55 -12.25 -7.11 -0.47
CA PRO A 55 -13.05 -6.24 -1.34
C PRO A 55 -12.59 -4.78 -1.33
N ASP A 56 -11.77 -4.39 -0.34
CA ASP A 56 -11.37 -3.01 -0.13
C ASP A 56 -9.99 -2.93 0.58
N VAL A 57 -9.38 -1.75 0.56
CA VAL A 57 -8.14 -1.45 1.27
C VAL A 57 -8.45 -0.76 2.60
N ILE A 58 -8.16 -1.46 3.69
CA ILE A 58 -8.33 -0.92 5.04
C ILE A 58 -6.98 -0.76 5.75
N LYS A 59 -6.86 0.29 6.56
CA LYS A 59 -5.72 0.45 7.46
C LYS A 59 -5.86 -0.54 8.63
N LEU A 60 -4.82 -1.35 8.84
CA LEU A 60 -4.75 -2.24 9.99
C LEU A 60 -4.19 -1.49 11.21
N ALA A 61 -4.73 -1.79 12.39
CA ALA A 61 -4.35 -1.19 13.67
C ALA A 61 -3.02 -1.76 14.21
#